data_AF-A0A4R5IY78-F1
#
_entry.id   AF-A0A4R5IY78-F1
#
_cell.length_a   1.000
_cell.length_b   1.000
_cell.length_c   1.000
_cell.angle_alpha   90.00
_cell.angle_beta   90.00
_cell.angle_gamma   90.00
#
_symmetry.space_group_name_H-M   'P 1'
#
loop_
_entity.id
_entity.type
_entity.pdbx_description
1 polymer ?
#
loop_
_entity_poly.entity_id
_entity_poly.type
_entity_poly.pdbx_seq_one_letter_code
_entity_poly.pdbx_strand_id
1 'polypeptide(L)'
;MSRLIKVTFTSTSGEETTGFATLHKDEIVELPKRMALRVSAAVDAGEGYAIVAKYKGEAVPMLHVADASYRLDMQHAISEPWSKRIAEAFRDPTKDQLQAYGRYCHTLSAAALVGFVGYAAGRSVWSGTEILNCLCLAVAAGVLLAVGAAFLKGEK
;
A
#
# COMPACT_ATOMS: atom_id res chain seq x y z
N MET A 1 10.91 3.54 28.84
CA MET A 1 10.13 2.52 28.11
C MET A 1 10.52 2.67 26.66
N SER A 2 11.26 1.69 26.14
CA SER A 2 11.65 1.61 24.74
C SER A 2 10.56 0.88 23.94
N ARG A 3 10.52 1.10 22.63
CA ARG A 3 9.61 0.40 21.71
C ARG A 3 10.35 0.00 20.45
N LEU A 4 9.82 -0.97 19.72
CA LEU A 4 10.37 -1.33 18.42
C LEU A 4 9.94 -0.33 17.35
N ILE A 5 10.86 0.01 16.46
CA ILE A 5 10.63 0.82 15.26
C ILE A 5 11.17 0.07 14.05
N LYS A 6 10.46 0.13 12.93
CA LYS A 6 10.92 -0.45 11.67
C LYS A 6 11.94 0.48 11.02
N VAL A 7 13.09 -0.05 10.64
CA VAL A 7 14.18 0.68 9.98
C VAL A 7 14.53 0.00 8.67
N THR A 8 14.78 0.81 7.64
CA THR A 8 15.22 0.37 6.33
C THR A 8 16.55 1.03 6.00
N PHE A 9 17.53 0.21 5.64
CA PHE A 9 18.82 0.60 5.10
C PHE A 9 18.82 0.38 3.59
N THR A 10 19.34 1.35 2.85
CA THR A 10 19.51 1.26 1.39
C THR A 10 20.90 1.77 1.01
N SER A 11 21.62 1.06 0.14
CA SER A 11 22.93 1.47 -0.38
C SER A 11 22.89 1.78 -1.88
N THR A 12 23.91 2.50 -2.39
CA THR A 12 24.09 2.77 -3.82
C THR A 12 24.45 1.52 -4.63
N SER A 13 24.89 0.44 -3.98
CA SER A 13 25.07 -0.87 -4.62
C SER A 13 23.73 -1.60 -4.88
N GLY A 14 22.61 -1.05 -4.39
CA GLY A 14 21.27 -1.62 -4.54
C GLY A 14 20.90 -2.59 -3.41
N GLU A 15 21.69 -2.67 -2.35
CA GLU A 15 21.32 -3.44 -1.17
C GLU A 15 20.20 -2.74 -0.41
N GLU A 16 19.09 -3.44 -0.16
CA GLU A 16 18.03 -2.97 0.74
C GLU A 16 17.83 -3.97 1.87
N THR A 17 17.92 -3.48 3.11
CA THR A 17 17.71 -4.29 4.31
C THR A 17 16.68 -3.64 5.21
N THR A 18 15.63 -4.38 5.53
CA THR A 18 14.59 -3.93 6.45
C THR A 18 14.62 -4.77 7.73
N GLY A 19 14.50 -4.12 8.89
CA GLY A 19 14.47 -4.77 10.19
C GLY A 19 13.81 -3.92 11.26
N PHE A 20 13.88 -4.40 12.50
CA PHE A 20 13.40 -3.67 13.68
C PHE A 20 14.57 -3.20 14.54
N ALA A 21 14.44 -2.00 15.09
CA ALA A 21 15.41 -1.35 15.97
C ALA A 21 14.71 -0.87 17.25
N THR A 22 15.50 -0.55 18.28
CA THR A 22 14.97 -0.09 19.57
C THR A 22 14.90 1.44 19.57
N LEU A 23 13.70 2.00 19.65
CA LEU A 23 13.47 3.42 19.83
C LEU A 23 13.34 3.76 21.32
N HIS A 24 14.23 4.63 21.79
CA HIS A 24 14.25 5.20 23.13
C HIS A 24 13.37 6.46 23.23
N LYS A 25 13.16 6.97 24.44
CA LYS A 25 12.30 8.16 24.67
C LYS A 25 12.87 9.43 24.05
N ASP A 26 14.18 9.50 23.90
CA ASP A 26 14.90 10.69 23.43
C ASP A 26 15.03 10.74 21.90
N GLU A 27 14.15 10.02 21.19
CA GLU A 27 14.16 9.88 19.72
C GLU A 27 15.45 9.24 19.16
N ILE A 28 16.19 8.57 20.04
CA ILE A 28 17.37 7.77 19.69
C ILE A 28 16.90 6.36 19.32
N VAL A 29 17.28 5.93 18.13
CA VAL A 29 17.10 4.59 17.59
C VAL A 29 18.43 3.86 17.67
N GLU A 30 18.43 2.75 18.40
CA GLU A 30 19.57 1.84 18.49
C GLU A 30 19.39 0.69 17.51
N LEU A 31 20.27 0.63 16.51
CA LEU A 31 20.24 -0.40 15.49
C LEU A 31 20.69 -1.75 16.06
N PRO A 32 20.05 -2.86 15.66
CA PRO A 32 20.57 -4.18 15.99
C PRO A 32 21.93 -4.40 15.33
N LYS A 33 22.83 -5.15 16.00
CA LYS A 33 24.21 -5.41 15.53
C LYS A 33 24.30 -5.82 14.06
N ARG A 34 23.38 -6.66 13.59
CA ARG A 34 23.34 -7.11 12.19
C ARG A 34 23.12 -5.98 11.19
N MET A 35 22.32 -4.98 11.54
CA MET A 35 22.05 -3.83 10.69
C MET A 35 23.19 -2.82 10.75
N ALA A 36 23.74 -2.58 11.96
CA ALA A 36 24.93 -1.76 12.15
C ALA A 36 26.12 -2.26 11.30
N LEU A 37 26.33 -3.59 11.23
CA LEU A 37 27.38 -4.20 10.40
C LEU A 37 27.22 -3.92 8.89
N ARG A 38 25.98 -3.79 8.39
CA ARG A 38 25.75 -3.46 6.97
C ARG A 38 26.06 -2.00 6.69
N VAL A 39 25.69 -1.12 7.62
CA VAL A 39 26.04 0.29 7.54
C VAL A 39 27.54 0.47 7.55
N SER A 40 28.26 -0.19 8.47
CA SER A 40 29.72 -0.11 8.50
C SER A 40 30.35 -0.66 7.22
N ALA A 41 29.85 -1.79 6.70
CA ALA A 41 30.35 -2.35 5.45
C ALA A 41 30.17 -1.38 4.26
N ALA A 42 29.04 -0.68 4.16
CA ALA A 42 28.82 0.32 3.12
C ALA A 42 29.73 1.54 3.28
N VAL A 43 29.94 2.01 4.52
CA VAL A 43 30.90 3.10 4.81
C VAL A 43 32.31 2.69 4.42
N ASP A 44 32.75 1.48 4.81
CA ASP A 44 34.10 0.96 4.52
C ASP A 44 34.31 0.77 3.01
N ALA A 45 33.25 0.43 2.27
CA ALA A 45 33.27 0.32 0.82
C ALA A 45 33.21 1.67 0.08
N GLY A 46 33.00 2.78 0.80
CA GLY A 46 32.81 4.11 0.21
C GLY A 46 31.48 4.27 -0.53
N GLU A 47 30.48 3.44 -0.21
CA GLU A 47 29.16 3.50 -0.83
C GLU A 47 28.30 4.60 -0.21
N GLY A 48 27.45 5.21 -1.04
CA GLY A 48 26.38 6.05 -0.53
C GLY A 48 25.34 5.17 0.15
N TYR A 49 24.82 5.61 1.30
CA TYR A 49 23.77 4.88 2.01
C TYR A 49 22.74 5.82 2.60
N ALA A 50 21.53 5.29 2.82
CA ALA A 50 20.44 5.95 3.51
C ALA A 50 19.85 5.01 4.57
N ILE A 51 19.52 5.57 5.74
CA ILE A 51 18.84 4.86 6.81
C ILE A 51 17.59 5.65 7.17
N VAL A 52 16.45 4.98 7.13
CA VAL A 52 15.14 5.59 7.33
C VAL A 52 14.34 4.76 8.31
N ALA A 53 13.76 5.41 9.32
CA ALA A 53 12.82 4.79 10.25
C ALA A 53 11.38 5.05 9.81
N LYS A 54 10.50 4.05 9.94
CA LYS A 54 9.05 4.26 9.83
C LYS A 54 8.50 4.74 11.17
N TYR A 55 8.21 6.03 11.25
CA TYR A 55 7.66 6.67 12.45
C TYR A 55 6.28 7.26 12.15
N LYS A 56 5.24 6.84 12.87
CA LYS A 56 3.85 7.32 12.68
C LYS A 56 3.34 7.26 11.22
N GLY A 57 3.85 6.32 10.43
CA GLY A 57 3.48 6.16 9.01
C GLY A 57 4.28 7.04 8.04
N GLU A 58 5.29 7.76 8.53
CA GLU A 58 6.22 8.57 7.75
C GLU A 58 7.59 7.92 7.69
N ALA A 59 8.31 8.20 6.62
CA ALA A 59 9.69 7.77 6.41
C ALA A 59 10.60 8.89 6.97
N VAL A 60 11.18 8.67 8.15
CA VAL A 60 12.00 9.66 8.84
C VAL A 60 13.48 9.32 8.69
N PRO A 61 14.30 10.18 8.05
CA PRO A 61 15.74 9.98 7.96
C PRO A 61 16.37 9.89 9.35
N MET A 62 17.49 9.18 9.43
CA MET A 62 18.19 8.94 10.69
C MET A 62 19.59 9.56 10.65
N LEU A 63 19.88 10.44 11.61
CA LEU A 63 21.20 11.07 11.77
C LEU A 63 22.06 10.24 12.69
N HIS A 64 23.26 9.88 12.25
CA HIS A 64 24.22 9.15 13.08
C HIS A 64 24.62 10.00 14.30
N VAL A 65 24.58 9.40 15.49
CA VAL A 65 24.99 10.05 16.75
C VAL A 65 26.31 9.45 17.24
N ALA A 66 26.31 8.15 17.52
CA ALA A 66 27.48 7.38 17.96
C ALA A 66 27.19 5.89 17.83
N ASP A 67 28.19 5.08 17.48
CA ASP A 67 28.11 3.62 17.38
C ASP A 67 26.89 3.12 16.55
N ALA A 68 26.00 2.35 17.15
CA ALA A 68 24.76 1.88 16.52
C ALA A 68 23.57 2.82 16.81
N SER A 69 23.80 4.00 17.37
CA SER A 69 22.75 4.94 17.79
C SER A 69 22.59 6.07 16.80
N TYR A 70 21.32 6.31 16.44
CA TYR A 70 20.92 7.31 15.47
C TYR A 70 19.76 8.12 16.02
N ARG A 71 19.68 9.41 15.70
CA ARG A 71 18.54 10.26 16.07
C ARG A 71 17.59 10.40 14.89
N LEU A 72 16.29 10.36 15.15
CA LEU A 72 15.28 10.67 14.14
C LEU A 72 15.38 12.14 13.70
N ASP A 73 15.50 12.37 12.39
CA ASP A 73 15.44 13.71 11.82
C ASP A 73 13.99 14.06 11.45
N MET A 74 13.24 14.49 12.45
CA MET A 74 11.84 14.87 12.28
C MET A 74 11.66 16.10 11.38
N GLN A 75 12.70 16.93 11.18
CA GLN A 75 12.62 18.10 10.29
C GLN A 75 12.62 17.70 8.82
N HIS A 76 13.29 16.60 8.49
CA HIS A 76 13.34 16.04 7.14
C HIS A 76 12.45 14.79 7.00
N ALA A 77 11.44 14.65 7.85
CA ALA A 77 10.45 13.57 7.75
C ALA A 77 9.78 13.60 6.37
N ILE A 78 9.93 12.52 5.61
CA ILE A 78 9.30 12.36 4.31
C ILE A 78 7.88 11.84 4.58
N SER A 79 6.95 12.78 4.75
CA SER A 79 5.52 12.48 4.74
C SER A 79 5.06 12.41 3.28
N GLU A 80 4.61 11.26 2.83
CA GLU A 80 3.88 11.22 1.56
C GLU A 80 2.47 11.76 1.76
N PRO A 81 2.03 12.72 0.93
CA PRO A 81 0.65 13.19 0.97
C PRO A 81 -0.32 12.03 0.82
N TRP A 82 -1.38 12.02 1.64
CA TRP A 82 -2.42 11.00 1.55
C TRP A 82 -3.04 10.91 0.15
N SER A 83 -3.12 12.05 -0.56
CA SER A 83 -3.58 12.12 -1.95
C SER A 83 -2.67 11.36 -2.91
N LYS A 84 -1.35 11.44 -2.73
CA LYS A 84 -0.36 10.69 -3.53
C LYS A 84 -0.53 9.19 -3.31
N ARG A 85 -0.69 8.75 -2.06
CA ARG A 85 -0.93 7.34 -1.71
C ARG A 85 -2.21 6.79 -2.34
N ILE A 86 -3.28 7.58 -2.34
CA ILE A 86 -4.53 7.20 -3.02
C ILE A 86 -4.29 7.10 -4.53
N ALA A 87 -3.65 8.10 -5.13
CA ALA A 87 -3.36 8.08 -6.57
C ALA A 87 -2.52 6.85 -6.96
N GLU A 88 -1.51 6.50 -6.17
CA GLU A 88 -0.69 5.31 -6.37
C GLU A 88 -1.48 4.01 -6.19
N ALA A 89 -2.39 3.93 -5.21
CA ALA A 89 -3.25 2.76 -5.01
C ALA A 89 -4.17 2.45 -6.20
N PHE A 90 -4.47 3.45 -7.05
CA PHE A 90 -5.22 3.26 -8.29
C PHE A 90 -4.32 3.13 -9.54
N ARG A 91 -3.17 3.82 -9.55
CA ARG A 91 -2.26 3.84 -10.71
C ARG A 91 -1.34 2.63 -10.77
N ASP A 92 -0.84 2.18 -9.61
CA ASP A 92 0.05 1.03 -9.48
C ASP A 92 -0.34 0.15 -8.29
N PRO A 93 -1.54 -0.45 -8.31
CA PRO A 93 -2.03 -1.25 -7.19
C PRO A 93 -1.13 -2.46 -6.91
N THR A 94 -1.03 -2.83 -5.63
CA THR A 94 -0.42 -4.10 -5.23
C THR A 94 -1.32 -5.28 -5.59
N LYS A 95 -0.75 -6.50 -5.58
CA LYS A 95 -1.51 -7.73 -5.79
C LYS A 95 -2.70 -7.86 -4.84
N ASP A 96 -2.51 -7.55 -3.56
CA ASP A 96 -3.58 -7.63 -2.56
C ASP A 96 -4.67 -6.57 -2.80
N GLN A 97 -4.29 -5.37 -3.24
CA GLN A 97 -5.24 -4.32 -3.62
C GLN A 97 -6.05 -4.74 -4.85
N LEU A 98 -5.41 -5.30 -5.88
CA LEU A 98 -6.11 -5.86 -7.05
C LEU A 98 -7.11 -6.94 -6.62
N GLN A 99 -6.71 -7.89 -5.77
CA GLN A 99 -7.64 -8.91 -5.28
C GLN A 99 -8.81 -8.32 -4.48
N ALA A 100 -8.57 -7.28 -3.67
CA ALA A 100 -9.63 -6.58 -2.96
C ALA A 100 -10.60 -5.87 -3.93
N TYR A 101 -10.08 -5.18 -4.94
CA TYR A 101 -10.89 -4.57 -6.01
C TYR A 101 -11.70 -5.63 -6.76
N GLY A 102 -11.10 -6.80 -7.01
CA GLY A 102 -11.78 -7.93 -7.65
C GLY A 102 -13.00 -8.41 -6.87
N ARG A 103 -12.86 -8.63 -5.56
CA ARG A 103 -13.97 -9.01 -4.67
C ARG A 103 -15.05 -7.93 -4.61
N TYR A 104 -14.64 -6.66 -4.58
CA TYR A 104 -15.56 -5.53 -4.62
C TYR A 104 -16.39 -5.52 -5.92
N CYS A 105 -15.74 -5.67 -7.08
CA CYS A 105 -16.41 -5.77 -8.38
C CYS A 105 -17.38 -6.96 -8.46
N HIS A 106 -17.02 -8.13 -7.94
CA HIS A 106 -17.93 -9.29 -7.87
C HIS A 106 -19.15 -9.03 -6.99
N THR A 107 -18.97 -8.31 -5.88
CA THR A 107 -20.08 -7.91 -5.02
C THR A 107 -21.02 -6.94 -5.73
N LEU A 108 -20.48 -5.94 -6.43
CA LEU A 108 -21.28 -5.01 -7.23
C LEU A 108 -21.98 -5.71 -8.41
N SER A 109 -21.33 -6.70 -9.04
CA SER A 109 -21.93 -7.53 -10.08
C SER A 109 -23.14 -8.29 -9.56
N ALA A 110 -23.01 -8.96 -8.40
CA ALA A 110 -24.12 -9.65 -7.75
C ALA A 110 -25.25 -8.67 -7.39
N ALA A 111 -24.92 -7.49 -6.85
CA ALA A 111 -25.90 -6.46 -6.54
C ALA A 111 -26.64 -5.96 -7.80
N ALA A 112 -25.93 -5.79 -8.93
CA ALA A 112 -26.53 -5.41 -10.20
C ALA A 112 -27.48 -6.49 -10.74
N LEU A 113 -27.15 -7.78 -10.58
CA LEU A 113 -28.06 -8.88 -10.93
C LEU A 113 -29.31 -8.90 -10.05
N VAL A 114 -29.15 -8.72 -8.73
CA VAL A 114 -30.29 -8.62 -7.81
C VAL A 114 -31.17 -7.43 -8.17
N GLY A 115 -30.56 -6.28 -8.48
CA GLY A 115 -31.24 -5.08 -8.96
C GLY A 115 -31.99 -5.33 -10.27
N PHE A 116 -31.37 -6.02 -11.23
CA PHE A 116 -32.01 -6.41 -12.50
C PHE A 116 -33.26 -7.28 -12.25
N VAL A 117 -33.12 -8.36 -11.48
CA VAL A 117 -34.23 -9.27 -11.20
C VAL A 117 -35.34 -8.56 -10.45
N GLY A 118 -35.02 -7.79 -9.41
CA GLY A 118 -36.00 -7.05 -8.62
C GLY A 118 -36.71 -5.98 -9.44
N TYR A 119 -35.97 -5.24 -10.27
CA TYR A 119 -36.54 -4.22 -11.15
C TYR A 119 -37.47 -4.85 -12.20
N ALA A 120 -37.07 -5.96 -12.82
CA ALA A 120 -37.86 -6.67 -13.82
C ALA A 120 -39.13 -7.30 -13.26
N ALA A 121 -39.03 -7.98 -12.12
CA ALA A 121 -40.16 -8.65 -11.47
C ALA A 121 -41.23 -7.66 -10.97
N GLY A 122 -40.84 -6.40 -10.70
CA GLY A 122 -41.75 -5.34 -10.28
C GLY A 122 -42.59 -4.72 -11.40
N ARG A 123 -42.45 -5.14 -12.66
CA ARG A 123 -43.15 -4.54 -13.82
C ARG A 123 -44.27 -5.43 -14.33
N SER A 124 -45.49 -4.89 -14.35
CA SER A 124 -46.65 -5.52 -14.99
C SER A 124 -46.75 -5.22 -16.49
N VAL A 125 -46.19 -4.09 -16.93
CA VAL A 125 -46.13 -3.65 -18.34
C VAL A 125 -44.74 -3.10 -18.60
N TRP A 126 -44.20 -3.36 -19.79
CA TRP A 126 -42.85 -2.96 -20.18
C TRP A 126 -42.87 -1.82 -21.18
N SER A 127 -42.24 -0.72 -20.82
CA SER A 127 -41.86 0.37 -21.72
C SER A 127 -40.44 0.16 -22.27
N GLY A 128 -40.12 0.84 -23.38
CA GLY A 128 -38.77 0.81 -23.96
C GLY A 128 -37.68 1.28 -22.98
N THR A 129 -37.97 2.26 -22.13
CA THR A 129 -37.04 2.75 -21.10
C THR A 129 -36.77 1.69 -20.02
N GLU A 130 -37.79 0.94 -19.61
CA GLU A 130 -37.62 -0.13 -18.62
C GLU A 130 -36.79 -1.29 -19.17
N ILE A 131 -36.99 -1.65 -20.45
CA ILE A 131 -36.16 -2.62 -21.16
C ILE A 131 -34.70 -2.14 -21.18
N LEU A 132 -34.47 -0.87 -21.53
CA LEU A 132 -33.12 -0.28 -21.55
C LEU A 132 -32.45 -0.32 -20.17
N ASN A 133 -33.16 0.07 -19.11
CA ASN A 133 -32.63 0.04 -17.73
C ASN A 133 -32.23 -1.38 -17.31
N CYS A 134 -33.06 -2.37 -17.64
CA CYS A 134 -32.76 -3.78 -17.42
C CYS A 134 -31.50 -4.24 -18.16
N LEU A 135 -31.37 -3.86 -19.43
CA LEU A 135 -30.17 -4.16 -20.22
C LEU A 135 -28.92 -3.51 -19.61
N CYS A 136 -29.01 -2.25 -19.16
CA CYS A 136 -27.90 -1.59 -18.48
C CYS A 136 -27.46 -2.33 -17.22
N LEU A 137 -28.39 -2.81 -16.40
CA LEU A 137 -28.07 -3.59 -15.20
C LEU A 137 -27.42 -4.94 -15.54
N ALA A 138 -27.93 -5.64 -16.56
CA ALA A 138 -27.35 -6.90 -17.01
C ALA A 138 -25.94 -6.72 -17.58
N VAL A 139 -25.73 -5.67 -18.40
CA VAL A 139 -24.41 -5.33 -18.95
C VAL A 139 -23.45 -4.93 -17.83
N ALA A 140 -23.87 -4.08 -16.89
CA ALA A 140 -23.05 -3.69 -15.75
C ALA A 140 -22.64 -4.91 -14.91
N ALA A 141 -23.56 -5.83 -14.64
CA ALA A 141 -23.27 -7.08 -13.94
C ALA A 141 -22.18 -7.89 -14.66
N GLY A 142 -22.31 -8.10 -15.97
CA GLY A 142 -21.34 -8.85 -16.77
C GLY A 142 -19.96 -8.19 -16.81
N VAL A 143 -19.91 -6.87 -17.04
CA VAL A 143 -18.64 -6.11 -17.07
C VAL A 143 -17.94 -6.17 -15.72
N LEU A 144 -18.66 -5.93 -14.62
CA LEU A 144 -18.10 -5.99 -13.26
C LEU A 144 -17.61 -7.40 -12.90
N LEU A 145 -18.30 -8.44 -13.34
CA LEU A 145 -17.87 -9.82 -13.15
C LEU A 145 -16.53 -10.09 -13.86
N ALA A 146 -16.43 -9.67 -15.13
CA ALA A 146 -15.24 -9.86 -15.96
C ALA A 146 -14.04 -9.07 -15.42
N VAL A 147 -14.24 -7.78 -15.09
CA VAL A 147 -13.21 -6.93 -14.48
C VAL A 147 -12.77 -7.50 -13.14
N GLY A 148 -13.71 -7.96 -12.30
CA GLY A 148 -13.39 -8.56 -11.01
C GLY A 148 -12.57 -9.84 -11.14
N ALA A 149 -12.89 -10.67 -12.14
CA ALA A 149 -12.12 -11.89 -12.44
C ALA A 149 -10.70 -11.57 -12.94
N ALA A 150 -10.55 -10.52 -13.76
CA ALA A 150 -9.24 -10.05 -14.20
C ALA A 150 -8.39 -9.59 -13.00
N PHE A 151 -8.96 -8.81 -12.08
CA PHE A 151 -8.24 -8.32 -10.90
C PHE A 151 -7.87 -9.42 -9.89
N LEU A 152 -8.68 -10.47 -9.75
CA LEU A 152 -8.39 -11.59 -8.85
C LEU A 152 -7.15 -12.39 -9.25
N LYS A 153 -6.78 -12.41 -10.54
CA LYS A 153 -5.51 -13.00 -10.97
C LYS A 153 -4.32 -12.33 -10.27
N GLY A 154 -4.44 -11.02 -9.99
CA GLY A 154 -3.40 -10.26 -9.29
C GLY A 154 -2.08 -10.21 -10.05
N GLU A 155 -2.15 -10.42 -11.37
CA GLU A 155 -1.06 -10.29 -12.33
C GLU A 155 -1.08 -8.85 -12.87
N LYS A 156 0.10 -8.24 -13.00
CA LYS A 156 0.29 -6.95 -13.68
C LYS A 156 0.63 -7.20 -15.13
#